data_AF-A0A8K0K5T1-F1
#
_entry.id   AF-A0A8K0K5T1-F1
#
_cell.length_a   1.000
_cell.length_b   1.000
_cell.length_c   1.000
_cell.angle_alpha   90.00
_cell.angle_beta   90.00
_cell.angle_gamma   90.00
#
_symmetry.space_group_name_H-M   'P 1'
#
loop_
_entity.id
_entity.type
_entity.pdbx_description
1 polymer ?
#
loop_
_entity_poly.entity_id
_entity_poly.type
_entity_poly.pdbx_seq_one_letter_code
_entity_poly.pdbx_strand_id
1 'polypeptide(L)'
;MAYPYALEDLVFESMRLYIPLSFQGDPEEADNPNTGIGAFRFMLESNKGRTMLEFQELMTVFQLLHWNGSLRAMRERQCSRQEVVAHYSHRPLDDDMRSQMALDWMAREQEAASGGGAGGGTSGGIIRRELAQAERELEAARLAGRELRFPKEKKDILMLAHTQVSGTGGAVAGDAGDLVP
;
A
#
# COMPACT_ATOMS: atom_id res chain seq x y z
N MET A 1 2.13 6.68 34.32
CA MET A 1 2.89 5.67 33.55
C MET A 1 3.03 6.22 32.14
N ALA A 2 4.26 6.55 31.76
CA ALA A 2 4.59 7.26 30.53
C ALA A 2 4.69 6.27 29.36
N TYR A 3 3.99 6.55 28.26
CA TYR A 3 4.16 5.84 26.99
C TYR A 3 4.68 6.84 25.95
N PRO A 4 6.01 7.00 25.79
CA PRO A 4 6.57 7.52 24.55
C PRO A 4 6.57 6.38 23.51
N TYR A 5 6.79 6.68 22.22
CA TYR A 5 7.13 5.72 21.14
C TYR A 5 6.01 5.15 20.22
N ALA A 6 4.83 5.76 20.09
CA ALA A 6 3.77 5.23 19.20
C ALA A 6 3.88 5.61 17.69
N LEU A 7 4.96 6.27 17.26
CA LEU A 7 5.16 6.74 15.87
C LEU A 7 6.44 6.19 15.23
N GLU A 8 7.41 5.78 16.05
CA GLU A 8 8.61 5.06 15.59
C GLU A 8 8.24 3.63 15.19
N ASP A 9 7.28 3.01 15.87
CA ASP A 9 6.87 1.61 15.67
C ASP A 9 6.31 1.30 14.27
N LEU A 10 5.62 2.20 13.56
CA LEU A 10 5.02 1.83 12.25
C LEU A 10 6.02 1.86 11.09
N VAL A 11 6.92 2.84 11.11
CA VAL A 11 8.02 2.96 10.15
C VAL A 11 9.09 1.91 10.45
N PHE A 12 9.42 1.68 11.73
CA PHE A 12 10.32 0.60 12.11
C PHE A 12 9.72 -0.76 11.80
N GLU A 13 8.44 -1.08 12.10
CA GLU A 13 7.94 -2.45 11.89
C GLU A 13 7.82 -2.83 10.41
N SER A 14 7.46 -1.86 9.55
CA SER A 14 7.46 -2.09 8.09
C SER A 14 8.88 -2.25 7.52
N MET A 15 9.92 -1.80 8.23
CA MET A 15 11.33 -1.94 7.86
C MET A 15 12.08 -3.06 8.64
N ARG A 16 11.55 -3.47 9.80
CA ARG A 16 11.99 -4.59 10.65
C ARG A 16 11.67 -5.95 10.02
N LEU A 17 10.70 -5.99 9.10
CA LEU A 17 10.52 -7.12 8.18
C LEU A 17 11.67 -7.25 7.15
N TYR A 18 12.45 -6.18 6.92
CA TYR A 18 13.61 -6.15 6.02
C TYR A 18 14.96 -6.26 6.76
N ILE A 19 14.98 -6.14 8.09
CA ILE A 19 16.18 -6.22 8.94
C ILE A 19 15.90 -7.23 10.07
N PRO A 20 16.51 -8.42 10.08
CA PRO A 20 16.25 -9.42 11.12
C PRO A 20 16.56 -8.87 12.52
N LEU A 21 15.73 -9.25 13.50
CA LEU A 21 15.79 -8.88 14.92
C LEU A 21 17.09 -9.27 15.67
N SER A 22 18.06 -9.82 14.97
CA SER A 22 19.37 -10.22 15.47
C SER A 22 20.44 -9.60 14.57
N PHE A 23 20.55 -8.28 14.58
CA PHE A 23 21.61 -7.60 13.86
C PHE A 23 22.61 -6.96 14.83
N GLN A 24 23.69 -7.69 15.09
CA GLN A 24 24.96 -7.10 15.53
C GLN A 24 25.58 -6.46 14.30
N GLY A 25 25.42 -5.16 14.15
CA GLY A 25 25.87 -4.49 12.95
C GLY A 25 27.35 -4.27 12.88
N ASP A 26 27.96 -4.87 11.87
CA ASP A 26 29.27 -4.45 11.39
C ASP A 26 29.10 -3.11 10.63
N PRO A 27 29.76 -2.02 11.04
CA PRO A 27 29.70 -0.74 10.34
C PRO A 27 30.09 -0.84 8.85
N GLU A 28 30.86 -1.86 8.44
CA GLU A 28 31.16 -2.10 7.01
C GLU A 28 29.92 -2.50 6.18
N GLU A 29 28.87 -3.05 6.79
CA GLU A 29 27.62 -3.39 6.08
C GLU A 29 26.76 -2.16 5.75
N ALA A 30 27.02 -1.01 6.38
CA ALA A 30 26.30 0.24 6.13
C ALA A 30 26.68 0.90 4.80
N ASP A 31 27.83 0.52 4.22
CA ASP A 31 28.29 0.97 2.91
C ASP A 31 27.86 0.03 1.78
N ASN A 32 27.34 -1.17 2.10
CA ASN A 32 26.79 -2.09 1.11
C ASN A 32 25.30 -1.79 0.83
N PRO A 33 24.94 -1.26 -0.34
CA PRO A 33 23.56 -0.87 -0.64
C PRO A 33 22.58 -2.05 -0.79
N ASN A 34 23.10 -3.28 -0.86
CA ASN A 34 22.28 -4.49 -0.92
C ASN A 34 21.83 -4.97 0.47
N THR A 35 22.37 -4.41 1.56
CA THR A 35 21.94 -4.70 2.94
C THR A 35 20.72 -3.84 3.30
N GLY A 36 19.99 -4.26 4.34
CA GLY A 36 18.86 -3.45 4.85
C GLY A 36 19.30 -2.07 5.33
N ILE A 37 20.51 -1.98 5.87
CA ILE A 37 21.10 -0.76 6.43
C ILE A 37 21.61 0.17 5.35
N GLY A 38 22.31 -0.36 4.33
CA GLY A 38 22.75 0.46 3.20
C GLY A 38 21.56 1.06 2.45
N ALA A 39 20.46 0.32 2.30
CA ALA A 39 19.23 0.84 1.70
C ALA A 39 18.57 1.92 2.56
N PHE A 40 18.54 1.75 3.89
CA PHE A 40 17.99 2.77 4.79
C PHE A 40 18.85 4.03 4.82
N ARG A 41 20.17 3.88 4.89
CA ARG A 41 21.11 5.00 4.79
C ARG A 41 20.92 5.74 3.48
N PHE A 42 20.87 5.03 2.35
CA PHE A 42 20.61 5.61 1.04
C PHE A 42 19.27 6.36 1.00
N MET A 43 18.23 5.81 1.62
CA MET A 43 16.92 6.46 1.75
C MET A 43 17.01 7.77 2.56
N LEU A 44 17.69 7.78 3.72
CA LEU A 44 17.88 9.00 4.50
C LEU A 44 18.71 10.05 3.74
N GLU A 45 19.81 9.63 3.12
CA GLU A 45 20.69 10.50 2.33
C GLU A 45 19.96 11.12 1.13
N SER A 46 19.13 10.34 0.43
CA SER A 46 18.35 10.80 -0.74
C SER A 46 17.25 11.79 -0.39
N ASN A 47 16.90 11.92 0.89
CA ASN A 47 15.89 12.86 1.37
C ASN A 47 16.48 14.09 2.07
N LYS A 48 17.82 14.26 2.08
CA LYS A 48 18.44 15.51 2.53
C LYS A 48 17.91 16.69 1.72
N GLY A 49 17.55 17.78 2.41
CA GLY A 49 17.01 18.99 1.79
C GLY A 49 15.51 18.93 1.49
N ARG A 50 14.83 17.80 1.74
CA ARG A 50 13.38 17.69 1.67
C ARG A 50 12.71 18.05 2.98
N THR A 51 11.47 18.49 2.90
CA THR A 51 10.62 18.74 4.05
C THR A 51 10.23 17.43 4.73
N MET A 52 9.88 17.51 6.02
CA MET A 52 9.37 16.36 6.76
C MET A 52 8.10 15.78 6.12
N LEU A 53 7.25 16.62 5.50
CA LEU A 53 6.03 16.18 4.83
C LEU A 53 6.34 15.35 3.59
N GLU A 54 7.28 15.79 2.74
CA GLU A 54 7.72 15.03 1.55
C GLU A 54 8.33 13.68 1.95
N PHE A 55 9.13 13.65 3.03
CA PHE A 55 9.69 12.40 3.52
C PHE A 55 8.58 11.46 4.02
N GLN A 56 7.62 11.97 4.79
CA GLN A 56 6.52 11.16 5.31
C GLN A 56 5.58 10.67 4.20
N GLU A 57 5.38 11.47 3.15
CA GLU A 57 4.66 11.04 1.95
C GLU A 57 5.38 9.87 1.28
N LEU A 58 6.69 9.99 1.04
CA LEU A 58 7.52 8.90 0.49
C LEU A 58 7.42 7.63 1.35
N MET A 59 7.47 7.77 2.68
CA MET A 59 7.28 6.65 3.59
C MET A 59 5.90 5.99 3.44
N THR A 60 4.85 6.79 3.25
CA THR A 60 3.49 6.29 3.01
C THR A 60 3.41 5.52 1.69
N VAL A 61 4.06 6.01 0.63
CA VAL A 61 4.15 5.31 -0.66
C VAL A 61 4.79 3.92 -0.48
N PHE A 62 5.91 3.83 0.23
CA PHE A 62 6.58 2.55 0.48
C PHE A 62 5.71 1.58 1.28
N GLN A 63 4.98 2.06 2.29
CA GLN A 63 4.04 1.24 3.06
C GLN A 63 2.91 0.71 2.17
N LEU A 64 2.38 1.53 1.26
CA LEU A 64 1.35 1.12 0.30
C LEU A 64 1.86 0.09 -0.70
N LEU A 65 3.06 0.29 -1.28
CA LEU A 65 3.70 -0.65 -2.19
C LEU A 65 4.04 -1.99 -1.51
N HIS A 66 4.32 -1.95 -0.22
CA HIS A 66 4.52 -3.17 0.58
C HIS A 66 3.17 -3.88 0.79
N TRP A 67 2.15 -3.15 1.25
CA TRP A 67 0.83 -3.68 1.55
C TRP A 67 0.14 -4.28 0.32
N ASN A 68 0.20 -3.60 -0.83
CA ASN A 68 -0.35 -4.15 -2.06
C ASN A 68 0.60 -5.19 -2.69
N GLY A 69 1.79 -5.48 -2.16
CA GLY A 69 2.69 -6.49 -2.68
C GLY A 69 3.49 -6.09 -3.93
N SER A 70 3.41 -4.85 -4.41
CA SER A 70 4.22 -4.37 -5.54
C SER A 70 5.72 -4.40 -5.25
N LEU A 71 6.16 -4.18 -3.99
CA LEU A 71 7.56 -4.36 -3.61
C LEU A 71 8.04 -5.80 -3.81
N ARG A 72 7.18 -6.78 -3.51
CA ARG A 72 7.48 -8.20 -3.73
C ARG A 72 7.63 -8.49 -5.22
N ALA A 73 6.73 -7.96 -6.07
CA ALA A 73 6.80 -8.12 -7.52
C ALA A 73 8.07 -7.47 -8.11
N MET A 74 8.44 -6.27 -7.62
CA MET A 74 9.69 -5.60 -8.01
C MET A 74 10.92 -6.42 -7.64
N ARG A 75 10.93 -7.01 -6.43
CA ARG A 75 12.00 -7.94 -6.01
C ARG A 75 12.09 -9.16 -6.92
N GLU A 76 10.96 -9.76 -7.28
CA GLU A 76 10.91 -10.93 -8.18
C GLU A 76 11.43 -10.57 -9.59
N ARG A 77 11.21 -9.34 -10.05
CA ARG A 77 11.75 -8.76 -11.29
C ARG A 77 13.21 -8.28 -11.20
N GLN A 78 13.88 -8.53 -10.07
CA GLN A 78 15.27 -8.11 -9.82
C GLN A 78 15.48 -6.58 -9.87
N CYS A 79 14.46 -5.78 -9.54
CA CYS A 79 14.66 -4.35 -9.32
C CYS A 79 15.53 -4.14 -8.08
N SER A 80 16.57 -3.32 -8.18
CA SER A 80 17.43 -3.00 -7.04
C SER A 80 16.72 -2.07 -6.06
N ARG A 81 17.13 -2.12 -4.79
CA ARG A 81 16.57 -1.25 -3.74
C ARG A 81 16.79 0.24 -4.07
N GLN A 82 17.95 0.56 -4.63
CA GLN A 82 18.30 1.93 -5.01
C GLN A 82 17.43 2.45 -6.17
N GLU A 83 17.19 1.63 -7.20
CA GLU A 83 16.31 2.01 -8.31
C GLU A 83 14.88 2.28 -7.82
N VAL A 84 14.37 1.42 -6.93
CA VAL A 84 13.03 1.59 -6.34
C VAL A 84 12.98 2.89 -5.53
N VAL A 85 13.97 3.16 -4.66
CA VAL A 85 14.04 4.41 -3.89
C VAL A 85 14.14 5.62 -4.80
N ALA A 86 15.00 5.61 -5.82
CA ALA A 86 15.16 6.72 -6.75
C ALA A 86 13.87 7.01 -7.54
N HIS A 87 13.15 5.97 -7.97
CA HIS A 87 11.91 6.09 -8.72
C HIS A 87 10.81 6.76 -7.89
N TYR A 88 10.55 6.27 -6.67
CA TYR A 88 9.48 6.80 -5.83
C TYR A 88 9.86 8.10 -5.11
N SER A 89 11.15 8.42 -5.01
CA SER A 89 11.60 9.68 -4.40
C SER A 89 11.05 10.92 -5.11
N HIS A 90 10.76 10.86 -6.41
CA HIS A 90 10.26 12.02 -7.18
C HIS A 90 8.80 11.87 -7.58
N ARG A 91 8.11 10.85 -7.06
CA ARG A 91 6.73 10.53 -7.44
C ARG A 91 5.82 10.76 -6.24
N PRO A 92 4.94 11.79 -6.28
CA PRO A 92 4.02 12.07 -5.18
C PRO A 92 2.95 10.98 -5.07
N LEU A 93 2.28 10.94 -3.92
CA LEU A 93 1.07 10.14 -3.71
C LEU A 93 -0.13 10.88 -4.29
N ASP A 94 -0.20 10.89 -5.61
CA ASP A 94 -1.23 11.53 -6.41
C ASP A 94 -2.36 10.58 -6.81
N ASP A 95 -3.35 11.13 -7.52
CA ASP A 95 -4.54 10.41 -7.96
C ASP A 95 -4.23 9.31 -8.98
N ASP A 96 -3.19 9.50 -9.80
CA ASP A 96 -2.73 8.49 -10.77
C ASP A 96 -2.17 7.27 -10.04
N MET A 97 -1.35 7.48 -9.00
CA MET A 97 -0.82 6.36 -8.21
C MET A 97 -1.91 5.66 -7.41
N ARG A 98 -2.88 6.39 -6.81
CA ARG A 98 -4.04 5.79 -6.15
C ARG A 98 -4.88 4.95 -7.12
N SER A 99 -5.11 5.47 -8.33
CA SER A 99 -5.86 4.78 -9.37
C SER A 99 -5.15 3.51 -9.83
N GLN A 100 -3.83 3.55 -10.02
CA GLN A 100 -3.05 2.36 -10.34
C GLN A 100 -3.13 1.30 -9.25
N MET A 101 -3.01 1.69 -7.98
CA MET A 101 -3.15 0.75 -6.85
C MET A 101 -4.57 0.18 -6.75
N ALA A 102 -5.60 0.97 -7.05
CA ALA A 102 -6.97 0.48 -7.10
C ALA A 102 -7.17 -0.57 -8.19
N LEU A 103 -6.59 -0.36 -9.39
CA LEU A 103 -6.61 -1.35 -10.47
C LEU A 103 -5.93 -2.67 -10.07
N ASP A 104 -4.79 -2.61 -9.36
CA ASP A 104 -4.12 -3.81 -8.86
C ASP A 104 -5.01 -4.62 -7.91
N TRP A 105 -5.80 -3.94 -7.07
CA TRP A 105 -6.79 -4.59 -6.19
C TRP A 105 -7.97 -5.18 -6.96
N MET A 106 -8.45 -4.49 -7.99
CA MET A 106 -9.52 -4.99 -8.86
C MET A 106 -9.10 -6.25 -9.63
N ALA A 107 -7.87 -6.28 -10.17
CA ALA A 107 -7.34 -7.45 -10.86
C ALA A 107 -7.34 -8.69 -9.95
N ARG A 108 -6.92 -8.54 -8.67
CA ARG A 108 -6.94 -9.61 -7.67
C ARG A 108 -8.35 -10.11 -7.37
N GLU A 109 -9.32 -9.20 -7.29
CA GLU A 109 -10.70 -9.58 -7.07
C GLU A 109 -11.27 -10.39 -8.24
N GLN A 110 -10.92 -10.02 -9.48
CA GLN A 110 -11.30 -10.76 -10.69
C GLN A 110 -10.62 -12.13 -10.78
N GLU A 111 -9.32 -12.20 -10.50
CA GLU A 111 -8.57 -13.46 -10.42
C GLU A 111 -9.19 -14.41 -9.38
N ALA A 112 -9.52 -13.90 -8.18
CA ALA A 112 -10.16 -14.68 -7.14
C ALA A 112 -11.58 -15.14 -7.53
N ALA A 113 -12.33 -14.34 -8.29
CA ALA A 113 -13.66 -14.70 -8.76
C ALA A 113 -13.65 -15.77 -9.87
N SER A 114 -12.61 -15.82 -10.70
CA SER A 114 -12.47 -16.77 -11.81
C SER A 114 -11.89 -18.15 -11.40
N GLY A 115 -11.26 -18.25 -10.23
CA GLY A 115 -10.49 -19.42 -9.77
C GLY A 115 -11.27 -20.60 -9.18
N GLY A 116 -12.60 -20.66 -9.28
CA GLY A 116 -13.37 -21.88 -8.95
C GLY A 116 -14.23 -21.77 -7.70
N GLY A 117 -15.54 -21.66 -7.94
CA GLY A 117 -16.60 -21.76 -6.94
C GLY A 117 -17.90 -21.26 -7.53
N ALA A 118 -18.69 -22.17 -8.10
CA ALA A 118 -20.06 -21.92 -8.51
C ALA A 118 -20.86 -21.40 -7.30
N GLY A 119 -20.99 -20.08 -7.21
CA GLY A 119 -21.61 -19.38 -6.10
C GLY A 119 -21.83 -17.93 -6.49
N GLY A 120 -22.61 -17.73 -7.57
CA GLY A 120 -23.14 -16.42 -7.91
C GLY A 120 -23.82 -15.82 -6.68
N GLY A 121 -23.35 -14.64 -6.26
CA GLY A 121 -24.06 -13.81 -5.29
C GLY A 121 -23.57 -13.80 -3.84
N THR A 122 -22.40 -14.34 -3.49
CA THR A 122 -21.90 -14.18 -2.10
C THR A 122 -21.01 -12.96 -1.95
N SER A 123 -21.61 -11.91 -1.40
CA SER A 123 -21.05 -10.60 -1.04
C SER A 123 -19.82 -10.70 -0.12
N GLY A 124 -18.64 -10.96 -0.67
CA GLY A 124 -17.44 -11.18 0.12
C GLY A 124 -16.14 -11.04 -0.66
N GLY A 125 -16.09 -10.10 -1.62
CA GLY A 125 -14.89 -9.79 -2.38
C GLY A 125 -13.70 -9.44 -1.47
N ILE A 126 -12.48 -9.69 -1.97
CA ILE A 126 -11.23 -9.38 -1.28
C ILE A 126 -11.20 -7.89 -0.93
N ILE A 127 -11.65 -7.02 -1.83
CA ILE A 127 -11.72 -5.57 -1.62
C ILE A 127 -12.62 -5.24 -0.43
N ARG A 128 -13.81 -5.84 -0.34
CA ARG A 128 -14.74 -5.60 0.78
C ARG A 128 -14.13 -6.00 2.13
N ARG A 129 -13.44 -7.14 2.17
CA ARG A 129 -12.77 -7.63 3.38
C ARG A 129 -11.62 -6.71 3.80
N GLU A 130 -10.77 -6.33 2.85
CA GLU A 130 -9.65 -5.42 3.10
C GLU A 130 -10.13 -4.03 3.48
N LEU A 131 -11.22 -3.54 2.90
CA LEU A 131 -11.80 -2.24 3.24
C LEU A 131 -12.27 -2.21 4.70
N ALA A 132 -13.00 -3.24 5.13
CA ALA A 132 -13.42 -3.37 6.52
C ALA A 132 -12.22 -3.48 7.48
N GLN A 133 -11.11 -4.08 7.05
CA GLN A 133 -9.87 -4.13 7.83
C GLN A 133 -9.20 -2.75 7.91
N ALA A 134 -9.11 -2.02 6.79
CA ALA A 134 -8.55 -0.67 6.74
C ALA A 134 -9.35 0.32 7.62
N GLU A 135 -10.67 0.20 7.64
CA GLU A 135 -11.53 1.02 8.52
C GLU A 135 -11.26 0.74 10.01
N ARG A 136 -11.13 -0.53 10.40
CA ARG A 136 -10.78 -0.90 11.79
C ARG A 136 -9.38 -0.40 12.17
N GLU A 137 -8.41 -0.52 11.26
CA GLU A 137 -7.05 -0.02 11.49
C GLU A 137 -7.00 1.50 11.64
N LEU A 138 -7.76 2.22 10.81
CA LEU A 138 -7.88 3.68 10.90
C LEU A 138 -8.48 4.11 12.24
N GLU A 139 -9.57 3.46 12.66
CA GLU A 139 -10.19 3.77 13.94
C GLU A 139 -9.27 3.42 15.12
N ALA A 140 -8.60 2.27 15.08
CA ALA A 140 -7.63 1.88 16.10
C ALA A 140 -6.46 2.87 16.18
N ALA A 141 -5.95 3.35 15.05
CA ALA A 141 -4.90 4.37 15.00
C ALA A 141 -5.40 5.71 15.57
N ARG A 142 -6.64 6.11 15.23
CA ARG A 142 -7.28 7.33 15.74
C ARG A 142 -7.42 7.31 17.25
N LEU A 143 -7.92 6.21 17.81
CA LEU A 143 -8.10 6.04 19.26
C LEU A 143 -6.76 5.99 20.01
N ALA A 144 -5.71 5.46 19.37
CA ALA A 144 -4.38 5.38 19.94
C ALA A 144 -3.53 6.65 19.71
N GLY A 145 -4.05 7.68 19.05
CA GLY A 145 -3.29 8.88 18.71
C GLY A 145 -2.09 8.61 17.78
N ARG A 146 -2.16 7.56 16.96
CA ARG A 146 -1.11 7.17 16.01
C ARG A 146 -1.28 7.90 14.68
N GLU A 147 -0.25 7.80 13.84
CA GLU A 147 -0.28 8.31 12.48
C GLU A 147 -1.45 7.73 11.67
N LEU A 148 -2.17 8.61 10.97
CA LEU A 148 -3.39 8.27 10.23
C LEU A 148 -3.20 8.21 8.72
N ARG A 149 -2.06 8.68 8.18
CA ARG A 149 -1.84 8.79 6.73
C ARG A 149 -1.99 7.45 6.03
N PHE A 150 -1.17 6.46 6.40
CA PHE A 150 -1.23 5.14 5.80
C PHE A 150 -2.62 4.47 5.87
N PRO A 151 -3.28 4.33 7.04
CA PRO A 151 -4.60 3.70 7.09
C PRO A 151 -5.67 4.51 6.35
N LYS A 152 -5.55 5.84 6.29
CA LYS A 152 -6.44 6.68 5.46
C LYS A 152 -6.24 6.38 3.97
N GLU A 153 -5.01 6.37 3.47
CA GLU A 153 -4.72 6.10 2.06
C GLU A 153 -5.12 4.67 1.66
N LYS A 154 -4.91 3.67 2.52
CA LYS A 154 -5.43 2.30 2.31
C LYS A 154 -6.94 2.31 2.08
N LYS A 155 -7.68 2.97 2.98
CA LYS A 155 -9.14 3.07 2.90
C LYS A 155 -9.57 3.77 1.61
N ASP A 156 -8.95 4.89 1.28
CA ASP A 156 -9.31 5.69 0.10
C ASP A 156 -9.05 4.92 -1.21
N ILE A 157 -7.93 4.21 -1.33
CA ILE A 157 -7.62 3.34 -2.48
C ILE A 157 -8.62 2.18 -2.60
N LEU A 158 -8.96 1.52 -1.49
CA LEU A 158 -9.94 0.42 -1.49
C LEU A 158 -11.36 0.91 -1.79
N MET A 159 -11.74 2.09 -1.30
CA MET A 159 -13.01 2.72 -1.64
C MET A 159 -13.09 3.05 -3.13
N LEU A 160 -12.00 3.55 -3.71
CA LEU A 160 -11.90 3.80 -5.15
C LEU A 160 -12.11 2.50 -5.94
N ALA A 161 -11.39 1.44 -5.58
CA ALA A 161 -11.53 0.12 -6.21
C ALA A 161 -12.96 -0.44 -6.05
N HIS A 162 -13.52 -0.40 -4.84
CA HIS A 162 -14.87 -0.89 -4.54
C HIS A 162 -15.95 -0.16 -5.35
N THR A 163 -15.82 1.16 -5.49
CA THR A 163 -16.77 1.99 -6.27
C THR A 163 -16.72 1.63 -7.75
N GLN A 164 -15.52 1.40 -8.31
CA GLN A 164 -15.35 1.00 -9.72
C GLN A 164 -15.87 -0.42 -10.00
N VAL A 165 -15.67 -1.37 -9.07
CA VAL A 165 -16.23 -2.73 -9.21
C VAL A 165 -17.76 -2.73 -9.08
N SER A 166 -18.30 -1.96 -8.13
CA SER A 166 -19.76 -1.86 -7.96
C SER A 166 -20.45 -1.12 -9.11
N GLY A 167 -19.78 -0.11 -9.69
CA GLY A 167 -20.28 0.65 -10.83
C GLY A 167 -20.25 -0.12 -12.15
N THR A 168 -19.28 -1.01 -12.35
CA THR A 168 -19.19 -1.84 -13.56
C THR A 168 -20.17 -3.02 -13.55
N GLY A 169 -20.61 -3.49 -12.37
CA GLY A 169 -21.61 -4.55 -12.21
C GLY A 169 -23.07 -4.14 -12.47
N GLY A 170 -23.37 -2.85 -12.65
CA GLY A 170 -24.74 -2.32 -12.80
C GLY A 170 -25.16 -1.92 -14.21
N ALA A 171 -24.27 -1.99 -15.21
CA ALA A 171 -24.49 -1.36 -16.52
C ALA A 171 -25.09 -2.26 -17.62
N VAL A 172 -25.68 -3.42 -17.31
CA VAL A 172 -26.18 -4.36 -18.34
C VAL A 172 -27.62 -4.85 -18.16
N ALA A 173 -28.47 -4.16 -17.41
CA ALA A 173 -29.88 -4.53 -17.28
C ALA A 173 -30.80 -3.31 -17.39
N GLY A 174 -31.03 -2.83 -18.61
CA GLY A 174 -31.98 -1.74 -18.83
C GLY A 174 -32.01 -1.18 -20.25
N ASP A 175 -32.06 -2.02 -21.28
CA ASP A 175 -32.51 -1.57 -22.60
C ASP A 175 -33.30 -2.69 -23.30
N ALA A 176 -34.52 -2.89 -22.83
CA ALA A 176 -35.57 -3.63 -23.53
C ALA A 176 -36.88 -2.90 -23.25
N GLY A 177 -37.14 -1.85 -24.00
CA GLY A 177 -38.35 -1.06 -23.85
C GLY A 177 -38.59 -0.13 -25.04
N ASP A 178 -39.46 -0.59 -25.93
CA ASP A 178 -40.27 0.20 -26.88
C ASP A 178 -39.57 0.96 -28.02
N LEU A 179 -39.70 0.38 -29.21
CA LEU A 179 -39.90 1.13 -30.46
C LEU A 179 -40.87 0.35 -31.36
N VAL A 180 -42.16 0.64 -31.23
CA VAL A 180 -43.17 0.47 -32.29
C VAL A 180 -43.98 1.77 -32.36
N PRO A 181 -44.02 2.40 -33.53
CA PRO A 181 -45.32 2.77 -34.09
C PRO A 181 -45.62 2.04 -35.41
#